data_AF-A0A7W1ZXN3-F1
#
_entry.id   AF-A0A7W1ZXN3-F1
#
_cell.length_a   1.000
_cell.length_b   1.000
_cell.length_c   1.000
_cell.angle_alpha   90.00
_cell.angle_beta   90.00
_cell.angle_gamma   90.00
#
_symmetry.space_group_name_H-M   'P 1'
#
loop_
_entity.id
_entity.type
_entity.pdbx_description
1 polymer ?
#
loop_
_entity_poly.entity_id
_entity_poly.type
_entity_poly.pdbx_seq_one_letter_code
_entity_poly.pdbx_strand_id
1 'polypeptide(L)'
;AEFLQFGQIHRNTFINSPKILTETLQTKKQPNLFFAGQITGVEGYVESVGTGWLAGLNATRLARGENLICAPTNSAIGALCRYVSNVETKNFQPVNITFGLLEELPLELRKKYRNKRERHAIQVEMALKDWNEWLSKINLKNSALEKSA
;
A
#
# COMPACT_ATOMS: atom_id res chain seq x y z
N ALA A 1 -18.76 -2.60 35.79
CA ALA A 1 -18.84 -2.14 34.39
C ALA A 1 -19.87 -2.98 33.68
N GLU A 2 -20.75 -2.37 32.90
CA GLU A 2 -21.76 -3.07 32.09
C GLU A 2 -21.30 -3.03 30.63
N PHE A 3 -21.00 -4.19 30.06
CA PHE A 3 -20.51 -4.30 28.69
C PHE A 3 -21.69 -4.57 27.76
N LEU A 4 -22.01 -3.61 26.88
CA LEU A 4 -23.06 -3.75 25.86
C LEU A 4 -22.69 -4.76 24.76
N GLN A 5 -21.39 -4.96 24.51
CA GLN A 5 -20.88 -5.95 23.58
C GLN A 5 -19.45 -6.36 23.97
N PHE A 6 -19.19 -7.67 24.01
CA PHE A 6 -17.86 -8.22 24.31
C PHE A 6 -16.97 -8.24 23.06
N GLY A 7 -15.66 -8.19 23.28
CA GLY A 7 -14.67 -8.40 22.22
C GLY A 7 -14.81 -9.79 21.61
N GLN A 8 -14.64 -9.90 20.30
CA GLN A 8 -14.69 -11.16 19.56
C GLN A 8 -13.36 -11.42 18.87
N ILE A 9 -12.98 -12.70 18.79
CA ILE A 9 -11.85 -13.18 18.00
C ILE A 9 -12.42 -13.77 16.72
N HIS A 10 -11.95 -13.29 15.58
CA HIS A 10 -12.42 -13.75 14.27
C HIS A 10 -11.32 -14.51 13.53
N ARG A 11 -11.74 -15.51 12.75
CA ARG A 11 -10.85 -16.22 11.82
C ARG A 11 -10.70 -15.39 10.55
N ASN A 12 -9.47 -15.00 10.22
CA ASN A 12 -9.15 -14.35 8.95
C ASN A 12 -8.46 -15.34 8.01
N THR A 13 -8.95 -15.42 6.77
CA THR A 13 -8.29 -16.16 5.69
C THR A 13 -7.43 -15.19 4.91
N PHE A 14 -6.12 -15.43 4.88
CA PHE A 14 -5.16 -14.64 4.12
C PHE A 14 -4.04 -15.54 3.59
N ILE A 15 -3.38 -15.09 2.53
CA ILE A 15 -2.24 -15.79 1.93
C ILE A 15 -0.93 -15.32 2.55
N ASN A 16 0.13 -16.13 2.44
CA ASN A 16 1.49 -15.68 2.76
C ASN A 16 2.00 -14.75 1.65
N SER A 17 1.49 -13.52 1.63
CA SER A 17 1.73 -12.52 0.59
C SER A 17 3.20 -12.27 0.30
N PRO A 18 4.13 -12.23 1.28
CA PRO A 18 5.54 -12.00 0.97
C PRO A 18 6.15 -13.08 0.07
N LYS A 19 5.60 -14.30 0.11
CA LYS A 19 6.02 -15.41 -0.77
C LYS A 19 5.29 -15.41 -2.12
N ILE A 20 4.17 -14.71 -2.23
CA ILE A 20 3.25 -14.83 -3.36
C ILE A 20 3.20 -13.57 -4.22
N LEU A 21 3.27 -12.38 -3.62
CA LEU A 21 2.98 -11.11 -4.28
C LEU A 21 4.24 -10.28 -4.55
N THR A 22 4.22 -9.54 -5.65
CA THR A 22 5.09 -8.39 -5.91
C THR A 22 4.48 -7.11 -5.32
N GLU A 23 5.24 -6.01 -5.30
CA GLU A 23 4.73 -4.70 -4.88
C GLU A 23 3.59 -4.17 -5.77
N THR A 24 3.51 -4.63 -7.03
CA THR A 24 2.41 -4.32 -7.96
C THR A 24 1.14 -5.10 -7.67
N LEU A 25 1.15 -5.94 -6.62
CA LEU A 25 0.08 -6.85 -6.20
C LEU A 25 -0.20 -8.01 -7.17
N GLN A 26 0.71 -8.23 -8.13
CA GLN A 26 0.71 -9.44 -8.96
C GLN A 26 1.25 -10.63 -8.20
N THR A 27 0.83 -11.84 -8.58
CA THR A 27 1.53 -13.02 -8.11
C THR A 27 2.87 -13.21 -8.83
N LYS A 28 3.90 -13.63 -8.09
CA LYS A 28 5.25 -13.92 -8.61
C LYS A 28 5.24 -15.06 -9.63
N LYS A 29 4.35 -16.05 -9.47
CA LYS A 29 4.27 -17.24 -10.35
C LYS A 29 3.37 -17.05 -11.56
N GLN A 30 2.30 -16.26 -11.41
CA GLN A 30 1.30 -16.04 -12.45
C GLN A 30 1.07 -14.52 -12.59
N PRO A 31 1.85 -13.83 -13.45
CA PRO A 31 1.81 -12.37 -13.53
C PRO A 31 0.47 -11.78 -13.98
N ASN A 32 -0.43 -12.55 -14.60
CA ASN A 32 -1.78 -12.09 -14.94
C ASN A 32 -2.80 -12.21 -13.80
N LEU A 33 -2.39 -12.68 -12.61
CA LEU A 33 -3.24 -12.80 -11.43
C LEU A 33 -2.83 -11.76 -10.38
N PHE A 34 -3.83 -11.09 -9.80
CA PHE A 34 -3.67 -10.07 -8.77
C PHE A 34 -4.48 -10.43 -7.52
N PHE A 35 -3.97 -10.06 -6.35
CA PHE A 35 -4.72 -10.12 -5.08
C PHE A 35 -4.68 -8.77 -4.38
N ALA A 36 -5.78 -8.38 -3.74
CA ALA A 36 -5.88 -7.14 -2.98
C ALA A 36 -6.90 -7.28 -1.84
N GLY A 37 -6.87 -6.35 -0.88
CA GLY A 37 -7.72 -6.41 0.30
C GLY A 37 -7.35 -7.53 1.26
N GLN A 38 -8.26 -7.86 2.18
CA GLN A 38 -8.00 -8.74 3.32
C GLN A 38 -7.27 -10.06 3.00
N ILE A 39 -7.53 -10.64 1.81
CA ILE A 39 -6.86 -11.88 1.38
C ILE A 39 -5.33 -11.73 1.32
N THR A 40 -4.80 -10.52 1.12
CA THR A 40 -3.35 -10.23 1.09
C THR A 40 -2.74 -9.99 2.47
N GLY A 41 -3.53 -10.01 3.54
CA GLY A 41 -3.07 -9.65 4.88
C GLY A 41 -3.02 -8.13 5.11
N VAL A 42 -3.81 -7.34 4.39
CA VAL A 42 -4.15 -5.98 4.87
C VAL A 42 -5.40 -6.02 5.74
N GLU A 43 -5.47 -5.19 6.76
CA GLU A 43 -6.65 -5.06 7.62
C GLU A 43 -7.21 -3.65 7.58
N GLY A 44 -8.53 -3.53 7.47
CA GLY A 44 -9.23 -2.25 7.40
C GLY A 44 -9.82 -1.97 6.03
N TYR A 45 -10.89 -1.17 6.02
CA TYR A 45 -11.63 -0.83 4.80
C TYR A 45 -10.81 0.07 3.89
N VAL A 46 -10.08 1.03 4.45
CA VAL A 46 -9.29 2.00 3.67
C VAL A 46 -8.12 1.29 2.98
N GLU A 47 -7.44 0.40 3.70
CA GLU A 47 -6.34 -0.42 3.20
C GLU A 47 -6.82 -1.36 2.10
N SER A 48 -8.00 -1.96 2.28
CA SER A 48 -8.59 -2.85 1.28
C SER A 48 -9.00 -2.11 0.02
N VAL A 49 -9.62 -0.93 0.14
CA VAL A 49 -9.99 -0.09 -1.01
C VAL A 49 -8.74 0.41 -1.73
N GLY A 50 -7.73 0.90 -1.00
CA GLY A 50 -6.51 1.45 -1.60
C GLY A 50 -5.68 0.39 -2.34
N THR A 51 -5.51 -0.80 -1.76
CA THR A 51 -4.83 -1.91 -2.45
C THR A 51 -5.66 -2.46 -3.60
N GLY A 52 -6.99 -2.53 -3.45
CA GLY A 52 -7.92 -2.94 -4.51
C GLY A 52 -7.85 -2.02 -5.73
N TRP A 53 -7.86 -0.71 -5.50
CA TRP A 53 -7.70 0.29 -6.55
C TRP A 53 -6.37 0.13 -7.30
N LEU A 54 -5.25 0.00 -6.57
CA LEU A 54 -3.93 -0.17 -7.19
C LEU A 54 -3.81 -1.47 -8.01
N ALA A 55 -4.32 -2.59 -7.47
CA ALA A 55 -4.34 -3.88 -8.18
C ALA A 55 -5.19 -3.81 -9.45
N GLY A 56 -6.39 -3.21 -9.38
CA GLY A 56 -7.27 -3.03 -10.54
C GLY A 56 -6.66 -2.13 -11.61
N LEU A 57 -5.97 -1.06 -11.18
CA LEU A 57 -5.23 -0.18 -12.09
C LEU A 57 -4.10 -0.95 -12.79
N ASN A 58 -3.30 -1.73 -12.06
CA ASN A 58 -2.25 -2.55 -12.65
C ASN A 58 -2.79 -3.67 -13.55
N ALA A 59 -3.92 -4.30 -13.19
CA ALA A 59 -4.57 -5.28 -14.05
C ALA A 59 -5.03 -4.67 -15.38
N THR A 60 -5.58 -3.44 -15.34
CA THR A 60 -5.98 -2.69 -16.53
C THR A 60 -4.76 -2.34 -17.40
N ARG A 61 -3.68 -1.87 -16.77
CA ARG A 61 -2.41 -1.54 -17.45
C ARG A 61 -1.82 -2.78 -18.13
N LEU A 62 -1.82 -3.92 -17.44
CA LEU A 62 -1.37 -5.20 -18.00
C LEU A 62 -2.21 -5.61 -19.22
N ALA A 63 -3.53 -5.49 -19.14
CA ALA A 63 -4.43 -5.81 -20.24
C ALA A 63 -4.22 -4.91 -21.48
N ARG A 64 -3.69 -3.69 -21.28
CA ARG A 64 -3.31 -2.75 -22.34
C ARG A 64 -1.87 -2.88 -22.81
N GLY A 65 -1.10 -3.85 -22.28
CA GLY A 65 0.33 -3.99 -22.59
C GLY A 65 1.20 -2.87 -22.02
N GLU A 66 0.71 -2.14 -21.01
CA GLU A 66 1.43 -1.06 -20.37
C GLU A 66 2.28 -1.55 -19.18
N ASN A 67 3.34 -0.81 -18.87
CA ASN A 67 4.12 -1.04 -17.65
C ASN A 67 3.26 -0.83 -16.40
N LEU A 68 3.42 -1.74 -15.45
CA LEU A 68 2.81 -1.66 -14.13
C LEU A 68 3.43 -0.55 -13.29
N ILE A 69 2.76 -0.21 -12.20
CA ILE A 69 3.14 0.88 -11.31
C ILE A 69 3.12 0.41 -9.86
N CYS A 70 4.06 0.94 -9.08
CA CYS A 70 4.07 0.87 -7.63
C CYS A 70 3.75 2.26 -7.08
N ALA A 71 2.98 2.33 -6.00
CA ALA A 71 2.79 3.55 -5.24
C ALA A 71 4.10 3.96 -4.54
N PRO A 72 4.33 5.26 -4.25
CA PRO A 72 5.51 5.71 -3.53
C PRO A 72 5.65 5.01 -2.18
N THR A 73 6.85 4.52 -1.86
CA THR A 73 7.11 3.68 -0.68
C THR A 73 6.94 4.40 0.65
N ASN A 74 6.99 5.74 0.63
CA ASN A 74 6.70 6.62 1.76
C ASN A 74 5.20 6.97 1.90
N SER A 75 4.36 6.63 0.91
CA SER A 75 2.91 6.76 1.01
C SER A 75 2.31 5.60 1.81
N ALA A 76 1.13 5.80 2.41
CA ALA A 76 0.44 4.76 3.17
C ALA A 76 0.20 3.48 2.35
N ILE A 77 -0.33 3.60 1.13
CA ILE A 77 -0.61 2.46 0.27
C ILE A 77 0.68 1.81 -0.24
N GLY A 78 1.66 2.60 -0.67
CA GLY A 78 2.94 2.04 -1.12
C GLY A 78 3.71 1.33 0.00
N ALA A 79 3.68 1.87 1.22
CA ALA A 79 4.24 1.21 2.40
C ALA A 79 3.55 -0.12 2.71
N LEU A 80 2.21 -0.19 2.62
CA LEU A 80 1.46 -1.44 2.78
C LEU A 80 1.83 -2.46 1.70
N CYS A 81 1.83 -2.06 0.43
CA CYS A 81 2.20 -2.92 -0.69
C CYS A 81 3.61 -3.49 -0.52
N ARG A 82 4.59 -2.64 -0.17
CA ARG A 82 5.96 -3.05 0.14
C ARG A 82 6.02 -4.02 1.31
N TYR A 83 5.27 -3.76 2.38
CA TYR A 83 5.24 -4.64 3.53
C TYR A 83 4.69 -6.03 3.16
N VAL A 84 3.49 -6.10 2.58
CA VAL A 84 2.85 -7.38 2.27
C VAL A 84 3.58 -8.18 1.19
N SER A 85 4.41 -7.55 0.35
CA SER A 85 5.17 -8.26 -0.69
C SER A 85 6.59 -8.67 -0.28
N ASN A 86 7.22 -7.95 0.66
CA ASN A 86 8.66 -8.08 0.91
C ASN A 86 9.04 -8.32 2.38
N VAL A 87 8.11 -8.31 3.34
CA VAL A 87 8.49 -8.50 4.75
C VAL A 87 9.10 -9.90 4.97
N GLU A 88 10.32 -9.93 5.54
CA GLU A 88 11.00 -11.16 5.92
C GLU A 88 10.58 -11.57 7.35
N THR A 89 9.56 -12.41 7.44
CA THR A 89 9.12 -12.99 8.71
C THR A 89 8.71 -14.44 8.54
N LYS A 90 8.99 -15.27 9.56
CA LYS A 90 8.50 -16.66 9.61
C LYS A 90 6.98 -16.73 9.79
N ASN A 91 6.42 -15.75 10.51
CA ASN A 91 5.01 -15.69 10.87
C ASN A 91 4.39 -14.40 10.33
N PHE A 92 4.08 -14.39 9.03
CA PHE A 92 3.36 -13.27 8.41
C PHE A 92 1.97 -13.14 9.05
N GLN A 93 1.61 -11.94 9.47
CA GLN A 93 0.31 -11.61 10.05
C GLN A 93 -0.29 -10.42 9.31
N PRO A 94 -1.63 -10.35 9.24
CA PRO A 94 -2.30 -9.20 8.66
C PRO A 94 -1.96 -7.89 9.39
N VAL A 95 -1.96 -6.78 8.67
CA VAL A 95 -1.59 -5.47 9.21
C VAL A 95 -2.46 -4.35 8.64
N ASN A 96 -2.77 -3.36 9.47
CA ASN A 96 -3.33 -2.08 9.05
C ASN A 96 -2.22 -1.04 8.83
N ILE A 97 -2.52 0.12 8.26
CA ILE A 97 -1.50 1.16 8.14
C ILE A 97 -1.13 1.72 9.52
N THR A 98 0.16 1.81 9.80
CA THR A 98 0.70 2.52 10.97
C THR A 98 1.93 3.34 10.58
N PHE A 99 2.28 4.34 11.39
CA PHE A 99 3.50 5.13 11.20
C PHE A 99 4.80 4.29 11.22
N GLY A 100 4.76 3.08 11.80
CA GLY A 100 5.91 2.16 11.79
C GLY A 100 6.17 1.49 10.44
N LEU A 101 5.19 1.50 9.53
CA LEU A 101 5.37 0.99 8.17
C LEU A 101 5.91 2.04 7.20
N LEU A 102 5.65 3.32 7.49
CA LEU A 102 6.12 4.44 6.69
C LEU A 102 7.64 4.59 6.82
N GLU A 103 8.27 5.08 5.76
CA GLU A 103 9.70 5.37 5.76
C GLU A 103 10.05 6.44 6.79
N GLU A 104 11.12 6.23 7.55
CA GLU A 104 11.53 7.19 8.56
C GLU A 104 11.97 8.50 7.93
N LEU A 105 11.68 9.62 8.60
CA LEU A 105 12.19 10.92 8.17
C LEU A 105 13.73 10.93 8.11
N PRO A 106 14.33 11.68 7.17
CA PRO A 106 15.76 11.94 7.14
C PRO A 106 16.30 12.39 8.51
N LEU A 107 17.53 11.96 8.82
CA LEU A 107 18.16 12.20 10.12
C LEU A 107 18.17 13.69 10.51
N GLU A 108 18.40 14.57 9.53
CA GLU A 108 18.38 16.03 9.72
C GLU A 108 17.01 16.55 10.18
N LEU A 109 15.92 16.07 9.58
CA LEU A 109 14.57 16.43 9.99
C LEU A 109 14.21 15.82 11.35
N ARG A 110 14.67 14.60 11.64
CA ARG A 110 14.47 13.97 12.96
C ARG A 110 15.18 14.72 14.09
N LYS A 111 16.36 15.29 13.83
CA LYS A 111 17.10 16.12 14.79
C LYS A 111 16.43 17.49 14.99
N LYS A 112 15.92 18.09 13.91
CA LYS A 112 15.23 19.38 13.91
C LYS A 112 13.90 19.31 14.67
N TYR A 113 13.07 18.30 14.39
CA TYR A 113 11.75 18.14 14.99
C TYR A 113 11.77 17.03 16.04
N ARG A 114 11.90 17.39 17.31
CA ARG A 114 11.98 16.42 18.42
C ARG A 114 10.61 15.86 18.79
N ASN A 115 9.55 16.66 18.64
CA ASN A 115 8.19 16.27 18.99
C ASN A 115 7.69 15.17 18.03
N LYS A 116 7.12 14.08 18.57
CA LYS A 116 6.61 12.95 17.79
C LYS A 116 5.47 13.37 16.85
N ARG A 117 4.55 14.20 17.31
CA ARG A 117 3.40 14.68 16.53
C ARG A 117 3.84 15.54 15.35
N GLU A 118 4.81 16.43 15.56
CA GLU A 118 5.39 17.25 14.49
C GLU A 118 6.10 16.38 13.44
N ARG A 119 6.90 15.39 13.86
CA ARG A 119 7.53 14.45 12.94
C ARG A 119 6.49 13.71 12.09
N HIS A 120 5.44 13.19 12.72
CA HIS A 120 4.37 12.51 12.01
C HIS A 120 3.67 13.43 11.00
N ALA A 121 3.42 14.71 11.37
CA ALA A 121 2.80 15.67 10.46
C ALA A 121 3.66 15.91 9.21
N ILE A 122 4.97 16.10 9.38
CA ILE A 122 5.91 16.30 8.26
C ILE A 122 5.99 15.04 7.39
N GLN A 123 6.02 13.86 8.01
CA GLN A 123 6.04 12.59 7.29
C GLN A 123 4.78 12.41 6.42
N VAL A 124 3.61 12.79 6.94
CA VAL A 124 2.35 12.80 6.18
C VAL A 124 2.39 13.82 5.05
N GLU A 125 2.90 15.02 5.29
CA GLU A 125 3.01 16.07 4.26
C GLU A 125 3.89 15.61 3.09
N MET A 126 5.05 15.02 3.37
CA MET A 126 5.94 14.46 2.35
C MET A 126 5.27 13.30 1.60
N ALA A 127 4.60 12.39 2.32
CA ALA A 127 3.89 11.26 1.72
C ALA A 127 2.76 11.71 0.79
N LEU A 128 1.99 12.72 1.18
CA LEU A 128 0.91 13.29 0.36
C LEU A 128 1.45 14.02 -0.87
N LYS A 129 2.56 14.74 -0.73
CA LYS A 129 3.23 15.39 -1.85
C LYS A 129 3.65 14.36 -2.90
N ASP A 130 4.38 13.33 -2.49
CA ASP A 130 4.88 12.30 -3.40
C ASP A 130 3.75 11.49 -4.03
N TRP A 131 2.69 11.21 -3.26
CA TRP A 131 1.47 10.60 -3.79
C TRP A 131 0.81 11.45 -4.88
N ASN A 132 0.66 12.75 -4.66
CA ASN A 132 0.04 13.65 -5.62
C ASN A 132 0.87 13.79 -6.91
N GLU A 133 2.19 13.91 -6.77
CA GLU A 133 3.11 13.94 -7.91
C GLU A 133 3.05 12.64 -8.72
N TRP A 134 3.04 11.50 -8.03
CA TRP A 134 2.91 10.18 -8.65
C TRP A 134 1.57 10.01 -9.38
N LEU A 135 0.45 10.36 -8.72
CA LEU A 135 -0.89 10.27 -9.30
C LEU A 135 -1.03 11.15 -10.54
N SER A 136 -0.47 12.35 -10.51
CA SER A 136 -0.46 13.28 -11.66
C SER A 136 0.28 12.68 -12.87
N LYS A 137 1.43 12.01 -12.64
CA LYS A 137 2.19 11.34 -13.71
C LYS A 137 1.41 10.18 -14.34
N ILE A 138 0.60 9.46 -13.56
CA ILE A 138 -0.25 8.37 -14.05
C ILE A 138 -1.40 8.93 -14.91
N ASN A 139 -2.08 9.96 -14.42
CA ASN A 139 -3.21 10.57 -15.13
C ASN A 139 -2.79 11.20 -16.46
N LEU A 140 -1.64 11.88 -16.50
CA LEU A 140 -1.10 12.43 -17.74
C LEU A 140 -0.86 11.34 -18.79
N LYS A 141 -0.30 10.19 -18.40
CA LYS A 141 -0.09 9.05 -19.30
C LYS A 141 -1.41 8.48 -19.82
N ASN A 142 -2.40 8.30 -18.95
CA ASN A 142 -3.71 7.79 -19.37
C ASN A 142 -4.39 8.73 -20.38
N SER A 143 -4.32 10.05 -20.16
CA SER A 143 -4.90 11.04 -21.08
C SER A 143 -4.19 11.13 -22.44
N ALA A 144 -2.89 10.84 -22.49
CA ALA A 144 -2.13 10.80 -23.74
C ALA A 144 -2.49 9.56 -24.56
N LEU A 145 -2.72 8.43 -23.90
CA LEU A 145 -3.11 7.16 -24.52
C LEU A 145 -4.53 7.23 -25.12
N GLU A 146 -5.49 7.83 -24.40
CA GLU A 146 -6.86 8.03 -24.89
C GLU A 146 -6.95 8.93 -26.13
N LYS A 147 -5.95 9.79 -26.38
CA LYS A 147 -5.89 10.65 -27.57
C LYS A 147 -5.19 9.98 -28.76
N SER A 148 -4.53 8.85 -28.55
CA SER A 148 -3.79 8.11 -29.58
C SER A 148 -4.47 6.81 -30.04
N ALA A 149 -5.58 6.45 -29.40
CA ALA A 149 -6.45 5.33 -29.75
C ALA A 149 -7.68 5.83 -30.51
#